data_AF-A0A1Y3EUJ2-F1
#
_entry.id   AF-A0A1Y3EUJ2-F1
#
_cell.length_a   1.000
_cell.length_b   1.000
_cell.length_c   1.000
_cell.angle_alpha   90.00
_cell.angle_beta   90.00
_cell.angle_gamma   90.00
#
_symmetry.space_group_name_H-M   'P 1'
#
loop_
_entity.id
_entity.type
_entity.pdbx_description
1 polymer ?
#
loop_
_entity_poly.entity_id
_entity_poly.type
_entity_poly.pdbx_seq_one_letter_code
_entity_poly.pdbx_strand_id
1 'polypeptide(L)'
;MGFKFLEFVKPFCGVIPEVSKPERKIQFREKMLWTAITLFIFLVCCQIPLFGIMSSDSADPFYWMRVIMASNRGTLMELGIGPIVTSSLIMQLLAG
;
A
#
# COMPACT_ATOMS: atom_id res chain seq x y z
N MET A 1 27.02 16.48 3.35
CA MET A 1 27.14 15.59 4.52
C MET A 1 26.00 14.58 4.44
N GLY A 2 26.13 13.57 3.57
CA GLY A 2 25.04 12.63 3.28
C GLY A 2 24.86 11.66 4.44
N PHE A 3 23.65 11.61 4.99
CA PHE A 3 23.30 10.79 6.15
C PHE A 3 23.66 9.31 5.92
N LYS A 4 24.47 8.74 6.83
CA LYS A 4 24.72 7.29 6.94
C LYS A 4 23.52 6.50 7.50
N PHE A 5 22.30 7.02 7.34
CA PHE A 5 21.08 6.41 7.87
C PHE A 5 20.81 5.03 7.25
N LEU A 6 21.05 4.90 5.94
CA LEU A 6 20.92 3.63 5.22
C LEU A 6 21.85 2.52 5.75
N GLU A 7 23.03 2.86 6.26
CA GLU A 7 23.95 1.85 6.82
C GLU A 7 23.49 1.31 8.18
N PHE A 8 22.77 2.11 8.96
CA PHE A 8 22.19 1.67 10.24
C PHE A 8 21.03 0.70 10.04
N VAL A 9 20.30 0.81 8.92
CA VAL A 9 19.12 0.00 8.61
C VAL A 9 19.46 -1.30 7.85
N LYS A 10 20.66 -1.41 7.25
CA LYS A 10 21.16 -2.63 6.57
C LYS A 10 20.91 -3.97 7.31
N PRO A 11 21.14 -4.11 8.63
CA PRO A 11 20.86 -5.38 9.32
C PRO A 11 19.37 -5.72 9.40
N PHE A 12 18.48 -4.73 9.33
CA PHE A 12 17.03 -4.92 9.35
C PHE A 12 16.45 -5.23 7.97
N CYS A 13 17.13 -4.86 6.89
CA CYS A 13 16.72 -5.20 5.52
C CYS A 13 16.59 -6.71 5.29
N GLY A 14 17.38 -7.55 5.96
CA GLY A 14 17.30 -9.01 5.84
C GLY A 14 16.06 -9.65 6.49
N VAL A 15 15.35 -8.91 7.35
CA VAL A 15 14.14 -9.38 8.04
C VAL A 15 12.87 -8.99 7.27
N ILE A 16 12.94 -7.93 6.47
CA ILE A 16 11.80 -7.43 5.70
C ILE A 16 11.67 -8.25 4.42
N PRO A 17 10.48 -8.83 4.14
CA PRO A 17 10.28 -9.58 2.90
C PRO A 17 10.37 -8.64 1.70
N GLU A 18 11.37 -8.84 0.84
CA GLU A 18 11.54 -8.14 -0.43
C GLU A 18 11.25 -9.11 -1.59
N VAL A 19 10.53 -8.62 -2.61
CA VAL A 19 10.24 -9.40 -3.82
C VAL A 19 11.39 -9.21 -4.81
N SER A 20 12.05 -10.31 -5.19
CA SER A 20 13.13 -10.28 -6.19
C SER A 20 12.63 -9.87 -7.58
N LYS A 21 13.47 -9.12 -8.31
CA LYS A 21 13.17 -8.70 -9.69
C LYS A 21 13.10 -9.93 -10.63
N PRO A 22 12.22 -9.92 -11.63
CA PRO A 22 12.12 -11.03 -12.58
C PRO A 22 13.41 -11.16 -13.42
N GLU A 23 13.92 -12.38 -13.57
CA GLU A 23 15.13 -12.66 -14.37
C GLU A 23 14.89 -12.51 -15.88
N ARG A 24 13.63 -12.64 -16.32
CA ARG A 24 13.22 -12.55 -17.73
C ARG A 24 12.44 -11.26 -18.01
N LYS A 25 12.51 -10.79 -19.25
CA LYS A 25 11.63 -9.72 -19.73
C LYS A 25 10.18 -10.23 -19.80
N ILE A 26 9.31 -9.66 -18.98
CA ILE A 26 7.88 -9.97 -18.93
C ILE A 26 7.20 -9.46 -20.21
N GLN A 27 6.45 -10.34 -20.89
CA GLN A 27 5.69 -9.98 -22.09
C GLN A 27 4.51 -9.06 -21.76
N PHE A 28 4.05 -8.27 -22.74
CA PHE A 28 2.94 -7.31 -22.52
C PHE A 28 1.65 -7.98 -22.01
N ARG A 29 1.32 -9.18 -22.52
CA ARG A 29 0.15 -9.95 -22.06
C ARG A 29 0.25 -10.36 -20.60
N GLU A 30 1.42 -10.78 -20.15
CA GLU A 30 1.66 -11.14 -18.75
C GLU A 30 1.50 -9.91 -17.84
N LYS A 31 2.02 -8.74 -18.25
CA LYS A 31 1.83 -7.49 -17.49
C LYS A 31 0.35 -7.14 -17.29
N MET A 32 -0.45 -7.24 -18.36
CA MET A 32 -1.89 -6.98 -18.30
C MET A 32 -2.58 -7.96 -17.33
N LEU A 33 -2.22 -9.24 -17.38
CA LEU A 33 -2.77 -10.27 -16.51
C LEU A 33 -2.46 -9.97 -15.04
N TRP A 34 -1.22 -9.59 -14.72
CA TRP A 34 -0.86 -9.18 -13.36
C TRP A 34 -1.68 -7.98 -12.88
N THR A 35 -1.82 -6.93 -13.70
CA THR A 35 -2.64 -5.75 -13.36
C THR A 35 -4.11 -6.13 -13.08
N ALA A 36 -4.69 -7.02 -13.89
CA ALA A 36 -6.06 -7.46 -13.71
C ALA A 36 -6.24 -8.24 -12.41
N ILE A 37 -5.28 -9.11 -12.06
CA ILE A 37 -5.29 -9.86 -10.80
C ILE A 37 -5.23 -8.91 -9.60
N THR A 38 -4.29 -7.95 -9.57
CA THR A 38 -4.20 -7.00 -8.46
C THR A 38 -5.45 -6.16 -8.31
N LEU A 39 -6.04 -5.73 -9.43
CA LEU A 39 -7.30 -4.97 -9.41
C LEU A 39 -8.43 -5.81 -8.81
N PHE A 40 -8.55 -7.09 -9.17
CA PHE A 40 -9.58 -7.96 -8.64
C PHE A 40 -9.42 -8.19 -7.13
N ILE A 41 -8.20 -8.42 -6.66
CA ILE A 41 -7.88 -8.51 -5.22
C ILE A 41 -8.29 -7.23 -4.51
N PHE A 42 -7.96 -6.06 -5.08
CA PHE A 42 -8.34 -4.77 -4.51
C PHE A 42 -9.85 -4.62 -4.36
N LEU A 43 -10.63 -4.99 -5.39
CA LEU A 43 -12.09 -4.95 -5.36
C LEU A 43 -12.69 -5.89 -4.32
N VAL A 44 -12.15 -7.11 -4.19
CA VAL A 44 -12.59 -8.07 -3.17
C VAL A 44 -12.31 -7.54 -1.76
N CYS A 45 -11.13 -6.98 -1.51
CA CYS A 45 -10.78 -6.38 -0.22
C CYS A 45 -11.68 -5.17 0.14
N CYS A 46 -12.15 -4.42 -0.85
CA CYS A 46 -13.15 -3.36 -0.64
C CYS A 46 -14.52 -3.89 -0.20
N GLN A 47 -14.83 -5.17 -0.41
CA GLN A 47 -16.14 -5.75 -0.06
C GLN A 47 -16.08 -6.52 1.26
N ILE A 48 -14.92 -7.02 1.67
CA ILE A 48 -14.78 -7.80 2.91
C ILE A 48 -14.81 -6.85 4.12
N PRO A 49 -15.81 -6.99 5.01
CA PRO A 49 -15.90 -6.18 6.21
C PRO A 49 -14.79 -6.55 7.19
N LEU A 50 -14.25 -5.54 7.86
CA LEU A 50 -13.18 -5.72 8.84
C LEU A 50 -13.80 -6.24 10.15
N PHE A 51 -13.20 -7.28 10.72
CA PHE A 51 -13.74 -7.96 11.90
C PHE A 51 -13.77 -7.01 13.11
N GLY A 52 -14.94 -6.89 13.77
CA GLY A 52 -15.11 -6.07 14.98
C GLY A 52 -15.75 -4.69 14.77
N ILE A 53 -16.14 -4.31 13.55
CA ILE A 53 -16.85 -3.04 13.30
C ILE A 53 -18.37 -3.27 13.41
N MET A 54 -18.96 -2.92 14.56
CA MET A 54 -20.40 -3.02 14.83
C MET A 54 -21.15 -1.68 14.76
N SER A 55 -20.54 -0.61 14.25
CA SER A 55 -21.19 0.72 14.23
C SER A 55 -20.77 1.58 13.02
N SER A 56 -21.60 1.53 11.98
CA SER A 56 -21.48 2.32 10.74
C SER A 56 -22.04 3.75 10.87
N ASP A 57 -22.69 4.07 11.99
CA ASP A 57 -23.60 5.23 12.13
C ASP A 57 -22.97 6.48 12.76
N SER A 58 -21.66 6.66 12.67
CA SER A 58 -21.01 7.90 13.15
C SER A 58 -20.44 8.71 11.99
N ALA A 59 -20.62 10.04 12.03
CA ALA A 59 -20.05 10.96 11.06
C ALA A 59 -18.53 10.76 10.98
N ASP A 60 -18.03 10.46 9.79
CA ASP A 60 -16.62 10.15 9.53
C ASP A 60 -15.81 11.47 9.46
N PRO A 61 -14.97 11.81 10.45
CA PRO A 61 -14.18 13.04 10.42
C PRO A 61 -13.15 13.05 9.27
N PHE A 62 -12.86 11.86 8.73
CA PHE A 62 -11.87 11.63 7.68
C PHE A 62 -12.46 11.53 6.27
N TYR A 63 -13.72 11.94 6.04
CA TYR A 63 -14.36 11.82 4.73
C TYR A 63 -13.49 12.30 3.55
N TRP A 64 -12.90 13.50 3.66
CA TRP A 64 -11.99 14.04 2.64
C TRP A 64 -10.68 13.27 2.51
N MET A 65 -10.13 12.81 3.63
CA MET A 65 -8.88 12.04 3.68
C MET A 65 -9.06 10.64 3.07
N ARG A 66 -10.23 10.02 3.25
CA ARG A 66 -10.57 8.72 2.65
C ARG A 66 -10.59 8.76 1.13
N VAL A 67 -11.05 9.86 0.53
CA VAL A 67 -11.02 10.04 -0.94
C VAL A 67 -9.59 10.03 -1.46
N ILE A 68 -8.67 10.73 -0.79
CA ILE A 68 -7.26 10.80 -1.19
C ILE A 68 -6.55 9.46 -0.95
N MET A 69 -6.89 8.76 0.12
CA MET A 69 -6.30 7.48 0.49
C MET A 69 -6.97 6.27 -0.17
N ALA A 70 -8.00 6.49 -1.02
CA ALA A 70 -8.82 5.42 -1.61
C ALA A 70 -9.28 4.38 -0.58
N SER A 71 -9.75 4.87 0.57
CA SER A 71 -10.15 4.06 1.72
C SER A 71 -11.66 3.91 1.83
N ASN A 72 -12.13 2.70 2.14
CA ASN A 72 -13.53 2.41 2.41
C ASN A 72 -13.71 2.04 3.89
N ARG A 73 -14.54 2.82 4.60
CA ARG A 73 -14.89 2.56 6.00
C ARG A 73 -15.58 1.20 6.14
N GLY A 74 -15.25 0.47 7.20
CA GLY A 74 -15.84 -0.82 7.53
C GLY A 74 -15.16 -2.02 6.87
N THR A 75 -14.13 -1.83 6.04
CA THR A 75 -13.58 -2.88 5.17
C THR A 75 -12.08 -3.06 5.37
N LEU A 76 -11.48 -4.12 4.81
CA LEU A 76 -10.02 -4.29 4.80
C LEU A 76 -9.27 -3.09 4.20
N MET A 77 -9.96 -2.24 3.43
CA MET A 77 -9.46 -1.01 2.84
C MET A 77 -9.68 0.24 3.72
N GLU A 78 -9.91 0.10 5.03
CA GLU A 78 -10.03 1.23 5.98
C GLU A 78 -8.84 2.19 5.95
N LEU A 79 -7.62 1.69 5.72
CA LEU A 79 -6.42 2.51 5.55
C LEU A 79 -6.09 2.80 4.07
N GLY A 80 -6.74 2.11 3.13
CA GLY A 80 -6.55 2.24 1.68
C GLY A 80 -5.09 2.14 1.23
N ILE A 81 -4.70 2.99 0.27
CA ILE A 81 -3.32 3.08 -0.25
C ILE A 81 -2.39 3.96 0.61
N GLY A 82 -2.88 4.45 1.76
CA GLY A 82 -2.17 5.39 2.63
C GLY A 82 -0.75 4.98 3.01
N PRO A 83 -0.50 3.74 3.47
CA PRO A 83 0.84 3.27 3.81
C PRO A 83 1.83 3.31 2.64
N ILE A 84 1.35 3.08 1.41
CA ILE A 84 2.20 3.09 0.20
C ILE A 84 2.56 4.53 -0.17
N VAL A 85 1.57 5.42 -0.19
CA VAL A 85 1.77 6.83 -0.54
C VAL A 85 2.68 7.52 0.47
N THR A 86 2.46 7.30 1.77
CA THR A 86 3.29 7.88 2.84
C THR A 86 4.74 7.39 2.78
N SER A 87 4.96 6.09 2.56
CA SER A 87 6.31 5.54 2.37
C SER A 87 7.02 6.16 1.16
N SER A 88 6.29 6.37 0.05
CA SER A 88 6.84 6.99 -1.15
C SER A 88 7.22 8.47 -0.93
N LEU A 89 6.42 9.22 -0.17
CA LEU A 89 6.69 10.62 0.17
C LEU A 89 7.95 10.75 1.03
N ILE A 90 8.11 9.88 2.03
CA ILE A 90 9.32 9.86 2.88
C ILE A 90 10.56 9.55 2.03
N MET A 91 10.47 8.58 1.11
CA MET A 91 11.59 8.24 0.23
C MET A 91 11.97 9.39 -0.70
N GLN A 92 10.98 10.10 -1.26
CA GLN A 92 11.23 11.28 -2.10
C GLN A 92 11.87 12.43 -1.31
N LEU A 93 11.42 12.67 -0.07
CA LEU A 93 11.98 13.68 0.82
C LEU A 93 13.44 13.40 1.19
N LEU A 94 13.81 12.13 1.37
CA LEU A 94 15.18 11.72 1.70
C LEU A 94 16.13 11.76 0.50
N ALA A 95 15.60 11.70 -0.73
CA ALA A 95 16.38 11.72 -1.97
C ALA A 95 16.64 13.14 -2.51
N GLY A 96 15.81 14.11 -2.13
CA GLY A 96 15.99 15.54 -2.45
C GLY A 96 16.96 16.23 -1.50
#